data_AF-A0AAP8GEY6-F1
#
_entry.id   AF-A0AAP8GEY6-F1
#
_cell.length_a   1.000
_cell.length_b   1.000
_cell.length_c   1.000
_cell.angle_alpha   90.00
_cell.angle_beta   90.00
_cell.angle_gamma   90.00
#
_symmetry.space_group_name_H-M   'P 1'
#
loop_
_entity.id
_entity.type
_entity.pdbx_description
1 polymer ?
#
loop_
_entity_poly.entity_id
_entity_poly.type
_entity_poly.pdbx_seq_one_letter_code
_entity_poly.pdbx_strand_id
1 'polypeptide(L)'
;HKLLLPPKLQYKDYSEWMSHRDMTKHRQYWLSQFKDEVPILSLPTDYVRPNIKTTNGAMMSFTMNQQMRQLLQKYVEKHQITDFMFFMSVVMTLLSRYARKDDVVVGSVMSARMHKGTEQMLGMFANTLVY
;
A
#
# COMPACT_ATOMS: atom_id res chain seq x y z
N HIS A 1 -7.82 -0.54 -38.95
CA HIS A 1 -7.46 0.09 -37.67
C HIS A 1 -8.37 1.29 -37.41
N LYS A 2 -9.32 1.21 -36.47
CA LYS A 2 -10.14 2.37 -36.06
C LYS A 2 -9.30 3.23 -35.11
N LEU A 3 -9.00 4.45 -35.50
CA LEU A 3 -8.39 5.47 -34.64
C LEU A 3 -9.41 5.83 -33.56
N LEU A 4 -9.08 5.57 -32.29
CA LEU A 4 -9.88 6.02 -31.16
C LEU A 4 -9.72 7.54 -31.02
N LEU A 5 -10.84 8.26 -30.91
CA LEU A 5 -10.82 9.69 -30.58
C LEU A 5 -10.10 9.89 -29.23
N PRO A 6 -9.30 10.96 -29.07
CA PRO A 6 -8.60 11.20 -27.81
C PRO A 6 -9.61 11.32 -26.67
N PRO A 7 -9.30 10.75 -25.48
CA PRO A 7 -10.19 10.82 -24.34
C PRO A 7 -10.44 12.28 -23.95
N LYS A 8 -11.68 12.59 -23.53
CA LYS A 8 -12.11 13.95 -23.16
C LYS A 8 -11.33 14.54 -21.97
N LEU A 9 -10.72 13.69 -21.15
CA LEU A 9 -9.86 14.05 -20.02
C LEU A 9 -8.56 13.27 -20.13
N GLN A 10 -7.45 13.93 -19.84
CA GLN A 10 -6.11 13.38 -19.86
C GLN A 10 -5.44 13.55 -18.49
N TYR A 11 -4.34 12.82 -18.28
CA TYR A 11 -3.62 12.84 -17.01
C TYR A 11 -3.07 14.22 -16.63
N LYS A 12 -2.78 15.08 -17.62
CA LYS A 12 -2.41 16.48 -17.37
C LYS A 12 -3.53 17.25 -16.66
N ASP A 13 -4.78 17.01 -17.04
CA ASP A 13 -5.96 17.70 -16.48
C ASP A 13 -6.19 17.21 -15.04
N TYR A 14 -5.97 15.90 -14.81
CA TYR A 14 -5.96 15.34 -13.45
C TYR A 14 -4.84 15.96 -12.59
N SER A 15 -3.64 16.15 -13.15
CA SER A 15 -2.49 16.70 -12.43
C SER A 15 -2.73 18.17 -12.05
N GLU A 16 -3.26 18.96 -12.96
CA GLU A 16 -3.68 20.35 -12.71
C GLU A 16 -4.81 20.44 -11.68
N TRP A 17 -5.82 19.57 -11.79
CA TRP A 17 -6.88 19.51 -10.79
C TRP A 17 -6.34 19.12 -9.40
N MET A 18 -5.44 18.13 -9.33
CA MET A 18 -4.85 17.67 -8.08
C MET A 18 -3.98 18.75 -7.42
N SER A 19 -3.27 19.56 -8.20
CA SER A 19 -2.44 20.66 -7.64
C SER A 19 -3.24 21.77 -6.99
N HIS A 20 -4.51 21.93 -7.38
CA HIS A 20 -5.43 22.93 -6.81
C HIS A 20 -6.27 22.37 -5.64
N ARG A 21 -6.10 21.10 -5.27
CA ARG A 21 -6.81 20.53 -4.12
C ARG A 21 -6.23 21.04 -2.82
N ASP A 22 -7.11 21.43 -1.91
CA ASP A 22 -6.72 21.62 -0.52
C ASP A 22 -6.42 20.26 0.14
N MET A 23 -5.14 20.06 0.46
CA MET A 23 -4.63 18.87 1.13
C MET A 23 -4.27 19.15 2.60
N THR A 24 -4.61 20.33 3.13
CA THR A 24 -4.17 20.79 4.46
C THR A 24 -4.60 19.82 5.56
N LYS A 25 -5.85 19.35 5.54
CA LYS A 25 -6.35 18.37 6.53
C LYS A 25 -5.62 17.03 6.46
N HIS A 26 -5.38 16.51 5.25
CA HIS A 26 -4.64 15.26 5.06
C HIS A 26 -3.18 15.39 5.51
N ARG A 27 -2.55 16.53 5.22
CA ARG A 27 -1.19 16.84 5.67
C ARG A 27 -1.12 16.90 7.20
N GLN A 28 -2.05 17.63 7.83
CA GLN A 28 -2.11 17.74 9.28
C GLN A 28 -2.32 16.38 9.95
N TYR A 29 -3.19 15.53 9.37
CA TYR A 29 -3.39 14.16 9.85
C TYR A 29 -2.07 13.37 9.83
N TRP A 30 -1.36 13.30 8.72
CA TRP A 30 -0.12 12.52 8.66
C TRP A 30 1.01 13.09 9.52
N LEU A 31 1.10 14.42 9.62
CA LEU A 31 2.05 15.06 10.55
C LEU A 31 1.71 14.77 12.01
N SER A 32 0.44 14.58 12.36
CA SER A 32 0.05 14.21 13.72
C SER A 32 0.26 12.73 13.99
N GLN A 33 -0.02 11.85 13.02
CA GLN A 33 0.23 10.41 13.14
C GLN A 33 1.72 10.09 13.33
N PHE A 34 2.61 10.79 12.61
CA PHE A 34 4.06 10.61 12.69
C PHE A 34 4.75 11.78 13.38
N LYS A 35 4.12 12.33 14.42
CA LYS A 35 4.72 13.40 15.22
C LYS A 35 5.94 12.90 15.99
N ASP A 36 5.88 11.66 16.47
CA ASP A 36 6.97 10.98 17.14
C ASP A 36 7.87 10.26 16.12
N GLU A 37 9.04 9.79 16.57
CA GLU A 37 10.00 9.13 15.69
C GLU A 37 9.42 7.82 15.13
N VAL A 38 9.46 7.68 13.80
CA VAL A 38 9.02 6.45 13.12
C VAL A 38 9.97 5.30 13.50
N PRO A 39 9.46 4.18 14.04
CA PRO A 39 10.31 3.10 14.50
C PRO A 39 11.11 2.49 13.35
N ILE A 40 12.44 2.41 13.52
CA ILE A 40 13.30 1.68 12.58
C ILE A 40 13.07 0.18 12.75
N LEU A 41 12.65 -0.50 11.69
CA LEU A 41 12.47 -1.94 11.69
C LEU A 41 13.82 -2.66 11.58
N SER A 42 14.23 -3.34 12.65
CA SER A 42 15.48 -4.11 12.70
C SER A 42 15.20 -5.60 12.53
N LEU A 43 15.36 -6.13 11.31
CA LEU A 43 15.16 -7.56 11.03
C LEU A 43 16.49 -8.33 11.15
N PRO A 44 16.45 -9.63 11.48
CA PRO A 44 17.63 -10.50 11.44
C PRO A 44 18.01 -10.79 9.97
N THR A 45 18.77 -9.88 9.35
CA THR A 45 19.18 -9.99 7.95
C THR A 45 20.47 -10.80 7.79
N ASP A 46 20.56 -11.59 6.71
CA ASP A 46 21.74 -12.42 6.42
C ASP A 46 23.01 -11.60 6.11
N TYR A 47 22.84 -10.36 5.62
CA TYR A 47 23.92 -9.46 5.23
C TYR A 47 23.71 -8.06 5.81
N VAL A 48 24.82 -7.35 6.04
CA VAL A 48 24.78 -5.93 6.43
C VAL A 48 24.19 -5.10 5.29
N ARG A 49 23.33 -4.14 5.65
CA ARG A 49 22.73 -3.22 4.67
C ARG A 49 23.82 -2.41 3.98
N PRO A 50 23.91 -2.42 2.63
CA PRO A 50 24.91 -1.64 1.91
C PRO A 50 24.64 -0.13 2.05
N ASN A 51 25.70 0.67 2.06
CA ASN A 51 25.60 2.14 2.14
C ASN A 51 24.88 2.75 0.92
N ILE A 52 24.98 2.09 -0.24
CA ILE A 52 24.28 2.47 -1.47
C ILE A 52 23.18 1.45 -1.72
N LYS A 53 21.93 1.92 -1.76
CA LYS A 53 20.76 1.07 -2.04
C LYS A 53 20.87 0.47 -3.43
N THR A 54 20.77 -0.85 -3.52
CA THR A 54 20.62 -1.59 -4.77
C THR A 54 19.15 -1.94 -5.04
N THR A 55 18.82 -2.33 -6.26
CA THR A 55 17.47 -2.80 -6.65
C THR A 55 17.42 -4.31 -6.93
N ASN A 56 18.48 -5.05 -6.58
CA ASN A 56 18.53 -6.50 -6.71
C ASN A 56 17.54 -7.14 -5.73
N GLY A 57 16.72 -8.05 -6.22
CA GLY A 57 15.73 -8.77 -5.41
C GLY A 57 15.33 -10.08 -6.08
N ALA A 58 14.69 -10.95 -5.29
CA ALA A 58 14.12 -12.22 -5.75
C ALA A 58 12.64 -12.30 -5.33
N MET A 59 11.88 -13.14 -6.02
CA MET A 59 10.48 -13.40 -5.70
C MET A 59 10.32 -14.84 -5.23
N MET A 60 9.68 -15.01 -4.07
CA MET A 60 9.26 -16.31 -3.56
C MET A 60 7.74 -16.33 -3.48
N SER A 61 7.14 -17.35 -4.10
CA SER A 61 5.68 -17.50 -4.20
C SER A 61 5.21 -18.67 -3.36
N PHE A 62 4.08 -18.49 -2.68
CA PHE A 62 3.41 -19.53 -1.91
C PHE A 62 1.95 -19.65 -2.33
N THR A 63 1.42 -20.86 -2.24
CA THR A 63 0.01 -21.13 -2.57
C THR A 63 -0.73 -21.59 -1.33
N MET A 64 -1.86 -20.93 -1.04
CA MET A 64 -2.78 -21.35 0.01
C MET A 64 -3.74 -22.41 -0.53
N ASN A 65 -3.83 -23.55 0.15
CA ASN A 65 -4.76 -24.61 -0.23
C ASN A 65 -6.23 -24.19 -0.01
N GLN A 66 -7.16 -24.93 -0.61
CA GLN A 66 -8.58 -24.60 -0.59
C GLN A 66 -9.17 -24.63 0.84
N GLN A 67 -8.74 -25.57 1.68
CA GLN A 67 -9.22 -25.70 3.06
C GLN A 67 -8.88 -24.44 3.88
N MET A 68 -7.63 -23.96 3.79
CA MET A 68 -7.19 -22.75 4.47
C MET A 68 -7.92 -21.51 3.94
N ARG A 69 -8.16 -21.42 2.63
CA ARG A 69 -8.96 -20.33 2.04
C ARG A 69 -10.38 -20.29 2.60
N GLN A 70 -11.03 -21.44 2.75
CA GLN A 70 -12.38 -21.51 3.32
C GLN A 70 -12.42 -21.08 4.79
N LEU A 71 -11.40 -21.46 5.58
CA LEU A 71 -11.27 -21.01 6.96
C LEU A 71 -11.07 -19.51 7.05
N LEU A 72 -10.23 -18.94 6.18
CA LEU A 72 -10.01 -17.50 6.08
C LEU A 72 -11.32 -16.77 5.75
N GLN A 73 -12.06 -17.20 4.73
CA GLN A 73 -13.32 -16.56 4.35
C GLN A 73 -14.31 -16.51 5.50
N LYS A 74 -14.50 -17.65 6.21
CA LYS A 74 -15.36 -17.70 7.39
C LYS A 74 -14.90 -16.74 8.49
N TYR A 75 -13.59 -16.62 8.70
CA TYR A 75 -13.04 -15.70 9.70
C TYR A 75 -13.29 -14.24 9.31
N VAL A 76 -12.99 -13.87 8.07
CA VAL A 76 -13.14 -12.52 7.54
C VAL A 76 -14.61 -12.08 7.60
N GLU A 77 -15.53 -12.94 7.18
CA GLU A 77 -16.99 -12.70 7.25
C GLU A 77 -17.46 -12.56 8.71
N LYS A 78 -17.07 -13.49 9.59
CA LYS A 78 -17.45 -13.47 11.01
C LYS A 78 -17.01 -12.18 11.70
N HIS A 79 -15.82 -11.67 11.37
CA HIS A 79 -15.24 -10.48 11.98
C HIS A 79 -15.53 -9.19 11.21
N GLN A 80 -16.26 -9.25 10.09
CA GLN A 80 -16.58 -8.09 9.23
C GLN A 80 -15.34 -7.30 8.79
N ILE A 81 -14.23 -8.00 8.54
CA ILE A 81 -12.99 -7.42 8.03
C ILE A 81 -12.84 -7.76 6.54
N THR A 82 -11.74 -7.34 5.93
CA THR A 82 -11.38 -7.72 4.56
C THR A 82 -10.18 -8.65 4.56
N ASP A 83 -9.99 -9.43 3.48
CA ASP A 83 -8.76 -10.22 3.26
C ASP A 83 -7.51 -9.34 3.40
N PHE A 84 -7.55 -8.11 2.87
CA PHE A 84 -6.45 -7.15 3.00
C PHE A 84 -6.11 -6.86 4.46
N MET A 85 -7.12 -6.55 5.30
CA MET A 85 -6.92 -6.30 6.73
C MET A 85 -6.34 -7.52 7.44
N PHE A 86 -6.85 -8.73 7.13
CA PHE A 86 -6.33 -9.96 7.70
C PHE A 86 -4.85 -10.18 7.35
N PHE A 87 -4.49 -10.13 6.07
CA PHE A 87 -3.11 -10.36 5.64
C PHE A 87 -2.17 -9.25 6.09
N MET A 88 -2.62 -8.00 6.13
CA MET A 88 -1.85 -6.89 6.69
C MET A 88 -1.52 -7.15 8.16
N SER A 89 -2.51 -7.56 8.97
CA SER A 89 -2.29 -7.92 10.37
C SER A 89 -1.31 -9.08 10.54
N VAL A 90 -1.38 -10.10 9.67
CA VAL A 90 -0.42 -11.22 9.68
C VAL A 90 1.00 -10.72 9.38
N VAL A 91 1.17 -9.86 8.37
CA VAL A 91 2.48 -9.29 8.03
C VAL A 91 3.02 -8.42 9.16
N MET A 92 2.22 -7.49 9.70
CA MET A 92 2.63 -6.63 10.82
C MET A 92 3.02 -7.46 12.05
N THR A 93 2.24 -8.49 12.39
CA THR A 93 2.53 -9.40 13.51
C THR A 93 3.84 -10.17 13.27
N LEU A 94 4.07 -10.66 12.04
CA LEU A 94 5.30 -11.36 11.68
C LEU A 94 6.52 -10.45 11.82
N LEU A 95 6.44 -9.23 11.26
CA LEU A 95 7.52 -8.24 11.34
C LEU A 95 7.80 -7.82 12.78
N SER A 96 6.75 -7.58 13.57
CA SER A 96 6.85 -7.25 15.00
C SER A 96 7.62 -8.34 15.75
N ARG A 97 7.28 -9.61 15.52
CA ARG A 97 7.95 -10.75 16.16
C ARG A 97 9.42 -10.86 15.78
N TYR A 98 9.75 -10.69 14.50
CA TYR A 98 11.15 -10.76 14.05
C TYR A 98 11.99 -9.57 14.53
N ALA A 99 11.38 -8.38 14.58
CA ALA A 99 12.05 -7.17 15.04
C ALA A 99 12.09 -7.02 16.56
N ARG A 100 11.32 -7.82 17.29
CA ARG A 100 11.09 -7.69 18.74
C ARG A 100 10.65 -6.28 19.13
N LYS A 101 9.73 -5.72 18.33
CA LYS A 101 9.14 -4.40 18.51
C LYS A 101 7.64 -4.48 18.36
N ASP A 102 6.92 -3.82 19.25
CA ASP A 102 5.45 -3.80 19.22
C ASP A 102 4.90 -2.84 18.16
N ASP A 103 5.69 -1.83 17.79
CA ASP A 103 5.34 -0.84 16.76
C ASP A 103 6.09 -1.12 15.45
N VAL A 104 5.32 -1.27 14.37
CA VAL A 104 5.79 -1.55 13.01
C VAL A 104 4.95 -0.76 12.02
N VAL A 105 5.63 -0.07 11.12
CA VAL A 105 5.02 0.75 10.09
C VAL A 105 5.13 0.07 8.74
N VAL A 106 4.00 -0.11 8.04
CA VAL A 106 3.95 -0.81 6.74
C VAL A 106 3.30 0.07 5.67
N GLY A 107 3.97 0.23 4.53
CA GLY A 107 3.42 0.89 3.37
C GLY A 107 2.69 -0.07 2.43
N SER A 108 1.52 0.31 1.93
CA SER A 108 0.83 -0.38 0.82
C SER A 108 0.41 0.59 -0.27
N VAL A 109 0.45 0.13 -1.52
CA VAL A 109 0.07 0.92 -2.69
C VAL A 109 -1.42 0.80 -2.95
N MET A 110 -2.08 1.94 -3.07
CA MET A 110 -3.48 2.07 -3.48
C MET A 110 -3.57 2.71 -4.86
N SER A 111 -4.57 2.31 -5.65
CA SER A 111 -4.79 2.82 -7.02
C SER A 111 -5.09 4.33 -7.06
N ALA A 112 -5.62 4.92 -5.98
CA ALA A 112 -6.04 6.33 -5.83
C ALA A 112 -6.92 6.91 -6.96
N ARG A 113 -7.56 6.05 -7.77
CA ARG A 113 -8.54 6.41 -8.81
C ARG A 113 -9.93 6.62 -8.20
N MET A 114 -10.14 7.78 -7.58
CA MET A 114 -11.39 8.08 -6.84
C MET A 114 -12.53 8.62 -7.73
N HIS A 115 -12.23 9.01 -8.98
CA HIS A 115 -13.21 9.57 -9.91
C HIS A 115 -13.44 8.64 -11.10
N LYS A 116 -14.70 8.46 -11.52
CA LYS A 116 -15.07 7.63 -12.68
C LYS A 116 -14.27 7.96 -13.94
N GLY A 117 -14.00 9.25 -14.17
CA GLY A 117 -13.19 9.72 -15.31
C GLY A 117 -11.73 9.26 -15.29
N THR A 118 -11.22 8.76 -14.16
CA THR A 118 -9.84 8.29 -13.99
C THR A 118 -9.69 6.77 -14.12
N GLU A 119 -10.78 6.00 -14.16
CA GLU A 119 -10.72 4.52 -14.15
C GLU A 119 -9.95 3.96 -15.35
N GLN A 120 -10.21 4.49 -16.55
CA GLN A 120 -9.60 4.05 -17.80
C GLN A 120 -8.47 4.97 -18.29
N MET A 121 -8.09 5.97 -17.48
CA MET A 121 -7.07 6.96 -17.85
C MET A 121 -5.67 6.38 -17.68
N LEU A 122 -4.83 6.47 -18.71
CA LEU A 122 -3.41 6.15 -18.60
C LEU A 122 -2.69 7.26 -17.80
N GLY A 123 -1.93 6.88 -16.78
CA GLY A 123 -1.23 7.82 -15.90
C GLY A 123 -0.78 7.20 -14.57
N MET A 124 -0.03 7.97 -13.78
CA MET A 124 0.46 7.57 -12.45
C MET A 124 -0.54 7.99 -11.38
N PHE A 125 -1.37 7.06 -10.92
CA PHE A 125 -2.34 7.31 -9.85
C PHE A 125 -1.98 6.59 -8.55
N ALA A 126 -1.00 5.68 -8.59
CA ALA A 126 -0.60 4.89 -7.44
C ALA A 126 -0.17 5.80 -6.28
N ASN A 127 -0.79 5.62 -5.12
CA ASN A 127 -0.44 6.33 -3.90
C ASN A 127 -0.07 5.32 -2.82
N THR A 128 0.99 5.59 -2.06
CA THR A 128 1.36 4.76 -0.92
C THR A 128 0.64 5.27 0.33
N LEU A 129 -0.15 4.41 0.96
CA LEU A 129 -0.64 4.64 2.33
C LEU A 129 0.25 3.89 3.32
N VAL A 130 0.37 4.46 4.51
CA VAL A 130 1.14 3.91 5.60
C VAL A 130 0.17 3.46 6.69
N TYR A 131 0.36 2.24 7.18
CA TYR A 131 -0.43 1.56 8.21
C TYR A 131 0.44 1.28 9.43
#